data_AF-A0A532DBS1-F1
#
_entry.id   AF-A0A532DBS1-F1
#
_cell.length_a   1.000
_cell.length_b   1.000
_cell.length_c   1.000
_cell.angle_alpha   90.00
_cell.angle_beta   90.00
_cell.angle_gamma   90.00
#
_symmetry.space_group_name_H-M   'P 1'
#
loop_
_entity.id
_entity.type
_entity.pdbx_description
1 polymer ?
#
loop_
_entity_poly.entity_id
_entity_poly.type
_entity_poly.pdbx_seq_one_letter_code
_entity_poly.pdbx_strand_id
1 'polypeptide(L)' 'MSKPDEQVSDRIIDQLRKQKLLSDSALAKLKPQLANGRLSAEDWKLAVELDRTDETKVTDEN' A
#
# COMPACT_ATOMS: atom_id res chain seq x y z
N MET A 1 15.99 -13.93 12.02
CA MET A 1 14.64 -14.48 11.83
C MET A 1 13.70 -13.30 11.71
N SER A 2 12.88 -13.22 10.67
CA SER A 2 11.85 -12.18 10.57
C SER A 2 10.79 -12.40 11.66
N LYS A 3 10.31 -11.32 12.27
CA LYS A 3 9.29 -11.41 13.32
C LYS A 3 7.96 -11.88 12.71
N PRO A 4 7.10 -12.59 13.48
CA PRO A 4 5.78 -13.00 12.99
C PRO A 4 4.98 -11.84 12.37
N ASP A 5 5.06 -10.64 12.95
CA ASP A 5 4.38 -9.44 12.48
C ASP A 5 4.88 -8.96 11.11
N GLU A 6 6.18 -9.11 10.84
CA GLU A 6 6.77 -8.81 9.54
C GLU A 6 6.29 -9.80 8.47
N GLN A 7 6.17 -11.08 8.82
CA GLN A 7 5.67 -12.10 7.89
C GLN A 7 4.21 -11.89 7.51
N VAL A 8 3.38 -11.49 8.48
CA VAL A 8 1.97 -11.14 8.23
C VAL A 8 1.90 -9.91 7.32
N SER A 9 2.73 -8.91 7.59
CA SER A 9 2.77 -7.69 6.79
C SER A 9 3.21 -7.95 5.35
N ASP A 10 4.22 -8.80 5.15
CA ASP A 10 4.67 -9.22 3.82
C ASP A 10 3.54 -9.92 3.05
N ARG A 11 2.80 -10.83 3.70
CA ARG A 11 1.67 -11.52 3.06
C ARG A 11 0.56 -10.57 2.63
N ILE A 12 0.22 -9.60 3.48
CA ILE A 12 -0.81 -8.61 3.18
C ILE A 12 -0.37 -7.73 2.01
N ILE A 13 0.86 -7.21 2.03
CA ILE A 13 1.41 -6.39 0.93
C ILE A 13 1.45 -7.18 -0.38
N ASP A 14 1.85 -8.44 -0.35
CA ASP A 14 1.86 -9.30 -1.53
C ASP A 14 0.45 -9.55 -2.10
N GLN A 15 -0.57 -9.69 -1.25
CA GLN A 15 -1.95 -9.82 -1.71
C GLN A 15 -2.44 -8.53 -2.38
N LEU A 16 -2.15 -7.37 -1.79
CA LEU A 16 -2.54 -6.07 -2.33
C LEU A 16 -1.86 -5.81 -3.68
N ARG A 17 -0.58 -6.17 -3.81
CA ARG A 17 0.16 -6.14 -5.08
C ARG A 17 -0.46 -7.07 -6.12
N LYS A 18 -0.75 -8.33 -5.76
CA LYS A 18 -1.34 -9.32 -6.68
C LYS A 18 -2.71 -8.89 -7.19
N GLN A 19 -3.50 -8.26 -6.33
CA GLN A 19 -4.82 -7.71 -6.70
C GLN A 19 -4.72 -6.38 -7.45
N LYS A 20 -3.51 -5.83 -7.64
CA LYS A 20 -3.27 -4.53 -8.27
C LYS A 20 -4.13 -3.41 -7.65
N LEU A 21 -4.36 -3.50 -6.34
CA LEU A 21 -5.16 -2.50 -5.62
C LEU A 21 -4.37 -1.22 -5.33
N LEU A 22 -3.04 -1.34 -5.30
CA LEU A 22 -2.11 -0.27 -4.97
C LEU A 22 -0.82 -0.44 -5.77
N SER A 23 -0.20 0.67 -6.18
CA SER A 23 1.15 0.65 -6.75
C SER A 23 2.21 0.25 -5.74
N ASP A 24 3.38 -0.15 -6.23
CA ASP A 24 4.54 -0.48 -5.40
C ASP A 24 4.97 0.69 -4.50
N SER A 25 4.76 1.94 -4.93
CA SER A 25 5.06 3.13 -4.16
C SER A 25 4.14 3.28 -2.94
N ALA A 26 2.83 3.07 -3.13
CA ALA A 26 1.86 3.09 -2.04
C ALA A 26 2.08 1.93 -1.07
N LEU A 27 2.38 0.73 -1.59
CA LEU A 27 2.69 -0.45 -0.78
C LEU A 27 3.96 -0.27 0.07
N ALA A 28 4.99 0.39 -0.47
CA ALA A 28 6.21 0.70 0.27
C ALA A 28 5.97 1.61 1.48
N LYS A 29 4.99 2.52 1.40
CA LYS A 29 4.59 3.41 2.51
C LYS A 29 3.77 2.67 3.57
N LEU A 30 2.91 1.74 3.16
CA LEU A 30 2.04 0.97 4.06
C LEU A 30 2.79 -0.13 4.83
N LYS A 31 3.74 -0.80 4.19
CA LYS A 31 4.49 -1.92 4.78
C LYS A 31 5.06 -1.64 6.19
N PRO A 32 5.80 -0.54 6.45
CA PRO A 32 6.33 -0.26 7.78
C PRO A 32 5.25 0.07 8.82
N GLN A 33 4.14 0.69 8.41
CA GLN A 33 3.00 0.98 9.29
C GLN A 33 2.32 -0.32 9.72
N LEU A 34 2.17 -1.26 8.78
CA LEU A 34 1.59 -2.58 8.98
C LEU A 34 2.46 -3.44 9.92
N ALA A 35 3.77 -3.50 9.66
CA ALA A 35 4.71 -4.31 10.42
C ALA A 35 4.83 -3.89 11.89
N ASN A 36 4.57 -2.62 12.18
CA ASN A 36 4.58 -2.10 13.55
C ASN A 36 3.20 -2.11 14.22
N GLY A 37 2.16 -2.62 13.54
CA GLY A 37 0.77 -2.62 14.04
C GLY A 37 0.18 -1.22 14.21
N ARG A 38 0.71 -0.22 13.49
CA ARG A 38 0.32 1.20 13.60
C ARG A 38 -0.53 1.70 12.44
N LEU A 39 -0.83 0.84 11.48
CA LEU A 39 -1.62 1.23 10.32
C LEU A 39 -3.01 1.71 10.76
N SER A 40 -3.26 3.01 10.61
CA SER A 40 -4.58 3.60 10.85
C SER A 40 -5.45 3.54 9.58
N ALA A 41 -6.76 3.76 9.76
CA ALA A 41 -7.67 3.90 8.64
C ALA A 41 -7.33 5.11 7.75
N GLU A 42 -6.80 6.19 8.33
CA GLU A 42 -6.39 7.40 7.60
C GLU A 42 -5.14 7.12 6.74
N ASP A 43 -4.14 6.42 7.29
CA ASP A 43 -2.95 6.02 6.53
C ASP A 43 -3.31 5.15 5.33
N TRP A 44 -4.23 4.20 5.53
CA TRP A 44 -4.76 3.35 4.48
C TRP A 44 -5.47 4.17 3.39
N LYS A 45 -6.39 5.04 3.82
CA LYS A 45 -7.16 5.89 2.90
C LYS A 45 -6.23 6.79 2.08
N LEU A 46 -5.26 7.43 2.73
CA LEU A 46 -4.31 8.31 2.08
C LEU A 46 -3.47 7.55 1.04
N ALA A 47 -3.00 6.34 1.37
CA ALA A 47 -2.25 5.53 0.42
C ALA A 47 -3.08 5.19 -0.83
N VAL A 48 -4.36 4.86 -0.67
CA VAL A 48 -5.29 4.58 -1.78
C VAL A 48 -5.60 5.84 -2.60
N GLU A 49 -5.87 6.97 -1.94
CA GLU A 49 -6.21 8.22 -2.63
C GLU A 49 -5.03 8.78 -3.41
N LEU A 50 -3.82 8.75 -2.83
CA LEU A 50 -2.61 9.18 -3.53
C LEU A 50 -2.31 8.28 -4.75
N ASP A 51 -2.53 6.98 -4.63
CA ASP A 51 -2.31 6.04 -5.73
C ASP A 51 -3.25 6.29 -6.92
N ARG A 52 -4.54 6.49 -6.63
CA ARG A 52 -5.56 6.81 -7.65
C ARG A 52 -5.31 8.14 -8.35
N THR A 53 -4.77 9.12 -7.63
CA THR A 53 -4.47 10.45 -8.18
C THR A 53 -3.33 10.37 -9.21
N ASP A 54 -2.43 9.40 -9.08
CA ASP A 54 -1.36 9.15 -10.05
C ASP A 54 -1.92 8.56 -11.35
N GLU A 55 -2.93 7.66 -11.27
CA GLU A 55 -3.61 7.11 -12.45
C GLU A 55 -4.42 8.16 -13.23
N THR A 56 -5.03 9.14 -12.55
CA THR A 56 -5.88 10.15 -13.21
C THR A 56 -5.09 11.22 -13.98
N LYS A 57 -3.78 11.34 -13.75
CA LYS A 57 -2.95 12.30 -14.49
C LYS A 57 -2.55 11.85 -15.89
N VAL A 58 -2.76 10.58 -16.25
CA VAL A 58 -2.32 10.04 -17.56
C VAL A 58 -3.43 10.11 -18.62
N THR A 59 -4.62 10.63 -18.30
CA THR A 59 -5.80 10.58 -19.19
C THR A 59 -6.33 11.94 -19.65
N ASP A 60 -5.58 13.03 -19.49
CA ASP A 60 -5.98 14.39 -19.94
C ASP A 60 -5.08 14.97 -21.07
N GLU A 61 -4.34 14.12 -21.78
CA GLU A 61 -3.64 14.52 -23.02
C GLU A 61 -3.94 13.54 -24.15
N ASN A 62 -5.06 13.76 -24.86
CA ASN A 62 -5.16 13.48 -26.30
C ASN A 62 -6.31 14.26 -26.95
#